data_AF-A0A6V7I439-F1
#
_entry.id   AF-A0A6V7I439-F1
#
_cell.length_a   1.000
_cell.length_b   1.000
_cell.length_c   1.000
_cell.angle_alpha   90.00
_cell.angle_beta   90.00
_cell.angle_gamma   90.00
#
_symmetry.space_group_name_H-M   'P 1'
#
loop_
_entity.id
_entity.type
_entity.pdbx_description
1 polymer ?
#
loop_
_entity_poly.entity_id
_entity_poly.type
_entity_poly.pdbx_seq_one_letter_code
_entity_poly.pdbx_strand_id
1 'polypeptide(L)'
;DAVKKWFGALSLPDAELTMQIMENVPEAGSHLDRIGFIVDELRKLGKTFDFEPSRVKDNKKARKYRKKAKKNLKKENEEAAAFELYSKSIAYALPGSRELASAYADRSRMLLEAHSYEECLGDTIRALKAQCKKKLKLILEERMKLCRAVLQASQESALVKGRRELAKMIMKRKMQSDGSRQEEPESQRLKAQVNDDSSEIRGATGIGIRYSDRFGKYIAATRDIRPGEIIASINAYAAIVLPDESYRKCAHCIKGILVSIPCDHCVDVIYCSHICRNTAWKAYHELECPIMGRLKELGVSTIFRLYIHLIIKALREAGSIDNLRAMIDENELAE
;
A
#
# COMPACT_ATOMS: atom_id res chain seq x y z
N ASP A 1 -30.26 22.58 -15.66
CA ASP A 1 -29.80 23.91 -15.20
C ASP A 1 -29.12 23.96 -13.83
N ALA A 2 -29.22 22.92 -12.97
CA ALA A 2 -28.34 22.78 -11.80
C ALA A 2 -26.97 22.10 -12.09
N VAL A 3 -26.82 21.42 -13.23
CA VAL A 3 -25.57 20.74 -13.66
C VAL A 3 -24.77 21.53 -14.70
N LYS A 4 -25.44 22.37 -15.52
CA LYS A 4 -24.79 23.26 -16.50
C LYS A 4 -24.12 24.50 -15.89
N LYS A 5 -24.47 24.85 -14.64
CA LYS A 5 -23.91 26.01 -13.92
C LYS A 5 -22.59 25.70 -13.21
N TRP A 6 -22.13 24.45 -13.26
CA TRP A 6 -20.93 23.99 -12.53
C TRP A 6 -19.77 23.55 -13.43
N PHE A 7 -20.01 23.03 -14.64
CA PHE A 7 -18.92 22.45 -15.44
C PHE A 7 -19.07 22.66 -16.95
N GLY A 8 -18.69 23.85 -17.42
CA GLY A 8 -18.34 24.09 -18.82
C GLY A 8 -16.90 23.60 -19.07
N ALA A 9 -16.74 22.81 -20.14
CA ALA A 9 -15.52 22.17 -20.65
C ALA A 9 -14.20 22.93 -20.45
N LEU A 10 -13.09 22.24 -20.15
CA LEU A 10 -11.74 22.72 -20.54
C LEU A 10 -10.65 21.64 -20.57
N SER A 11 -9.67 21.93 -21.44
CA SER A 11 -8.74 21.05 -22.14
C SER A 11 -7.28 21.44 -21.89
N LEU A 12 -6.40 20.46 -21.61
CA LEU A 12 -4.94 20.47 -21.84
C LEU A 12 -3.96 21.43 -21.08
N PRO A 13 -4.26 22.26 -20.05
CA PRO A 13 -3.27 23.18 -19.46
C PRO A 13 -2.57 22.62 -18.19
N ASP A 14 -2.96 21.43 -17.70
CA ASP A 14 -2.65 20.99 -16.32
C ASP A 14 -1.24 20.39 -16.12
N ALA A 15 -0.49 20.10 -17.19
CA ALA A 15 0.86 19.51 -17.10
C ALA A 15 1.94 20.53 -16.68
N GLU A 16 1.93 21.70 -17.31
CA GLU A 16 2.87 22.81 -17.06
C GLU A 16 2.70 23.35 -15.64
N LEU A 17 1.44 23.46 -15.21
CA LEU A 17 1.06 23.95 -13.89
C LEU A 17 1.54 23.02 -12.76
N THR A 18 1.48 21.71 -12.97
CA THR A 18 1.98 20.74 -11.99
C THR A 18 3.51 20.86 -11.84
N MET A 19 4.22 21.07 -12.94
CA MET A 19 5.68 21.32 -12.91
C MET A 19 6.00 22.65 -12.22
N GLN A 20 5.25 23.71 -12.51
CA GLN A 20 5.44 25.00 -11.83
C GLN A 20 5.21 24.94 -10.33
N ILE A 21 4.19 24.22 -9.85
CA ILE A 21 3.98 24.05 -8.39
C ILE A 21 5.18 23.34 -7.76
N MET A 22 5.75 22.35 -8.45
CA MET A 22 6.88 21.58 -7.95
C MET A 22 8.21 22.35 -7.98
N GLU A 23 8.45 23.12 -9.03
CA GLU A 23 9.63 23.98 -9.18
C GLU A 23 9.62 25.16 -8.21
N ASN A 24 8.43 25.57 -7.76
CA ASN A 24 8.26 26.69 -6.84
C ASN A 24 8.00 26.27 -5.39
N VAL A 25 8.03 24.98 -5.05
CA VAL A 25 8.00 24.57 -3.62
C VAL A 25 9.20 25.20 -2.92
N PRO A 26 9.00 26.00 -1.86
CA PRO A 26 10.10 26.72 -1.21
C PRO A 26 11.23 25.77 -0.78
N GLU A 27 12.42 25.94 -1.37
CA GLU A 27 13.61 25.18 -0.97
C GLU A 27 14.08 25.57 0.44
N ALA A 28 13.86 26.82 0.83
CA ALA A 28 14.07 27.32 2.19
C ALA A 28 12.73 27.52 2.92
N GLY A 29 12.68 27.18 4.22
CA GLY A 29 11.47 27.20 5.04
C GLY A 29 11.30 25.92 5.87
N SER A 30 10.45 25.98 6.88
CA SER A 30 10.06 24.81 7.67
C SER A 30 9.27 23.82 6.80
N HIS A 31 9.14 22.57 7.26
CA HIS A 31 8.25 21.61 6.59
C HIS A 31 6.80 22.11 6.52
N LEU A 32 6.38 22.95 7.48
CA LEU A 32 5.05 23.57 7.52
C LEU A 32 4.87 24.62 6.43
N ASP A 33 5.89 25.44 6.13
CA ASP A 33 5.85 26.42 5.05
C ASP A 33 5.65 25.76 3.68
N ARG A 34 6.32 24.61 3.48
CA ARG A 34 6.18 23.81 2.26
C ARG A 34 4.79 23.18 2.15
N ILE A 35 4.25 22.69 3.26
CA ILE A 35 2.88 22.14 3.32
C ILE A 35 1.86 23.25 3.03
N GLY A 36 2.02 24.42 3.67
CA GLY A 36 1.18 25.60 3.46
C GLY A 36 1.18 26.05 2.00
N PHE A 37 2.36 26.15 1.37
CA PHE A 37 2.50 26.46 -0.05
C PHE A 37 1.75 25.47 -0.95
N ILE A 38 1.93 24.16 -0.73
CA ILE A 38 1.26 23.12 -1.54
C ILE A 38 -0.26 23.23 -1.36
N VAL A 39 -0.73 23.40 -0.12
CA VAL A 39 -2.16 23.49 0.20
C VAL A 39 -2.78 24.78 -0.38
N ASP A 40 -2.08 25.90 -0.34
CA ASP A 40 -2.54 27.17 -0.89
C ASP A 40 -2.52 27.17 -2.42
N GLU A 41 -1.55 26.55 -3.08
CA GLU A 41 -1.59 26.35 -4.53
C GLU A 41 -2.72 25.42 -4.95
N LEU A 42 -2.93 24.32 -4.24
CA LEU A 42 -4.08 23.44 -4.46
C LEU A 42 -5.43 24.18 -4.28
N ARG A 43 -5.48 25.18 -3.37
CA ARG A 43 -6.66 26.02 -3.09
C ARG A 43 -6.85 27.11 -4.16
N LYS A 44 -5.80 27.81 -4.58
CA LYS A 44 -5.83 28.86 -5.62
C LYS A 44 -6.31 28.33 -6.96
N LEU A 45 -6.08 27.06 -7.23
CA LEU A 45 -6.56 26.41 -8.44
C LEU A 45 -8.07 26.18 -8.49
N GLY A 46 -8.81 26.38 -7.39
CA GLY A 46 -10.28 26.36 -7.39
C GLY A 46 -10.94 25.07 -7.89
N LYS A 47 -10.17 24.00 -8.09
CA LYS A 47 -10.61 22.70 -8.62
C LYS A 47 -10.75 21.72 -7.45
N THR A 48 -11.95 21.19 -7.23
CA THR A 48 -12.09 19.91 -6.54
C THR A 48 -11.26 18.86 -7.30
N PHE A 49 -10.68 17.90 -6.58
CA PHE A 49 -9.81 16.80 -7.01
C PHE A 49 -10.42 15.86 -8.09
N ASP A 50 -10.94 16.37 -9.20
CA ASP A 50 -11.36 15.56 -10.34
C ASP A 50 -10.18 15.36 -11.29
N PHE A 51 -9.14 14.70 -10.78
CA PHE A 51 -8.08 14.15 -11.62
C PHE A 51 -8.59 12.81 -12.17
N GLU A 52 -8.79 12.69 -13.48
CA GLU A 52 -8.96 11.36 -14.06
C GLU A 52 -7.66 10.57 -13.83
N PRO A 53 -7.67 9.40 -13.19
CA PRO A 53 -6.43 8.68 -12.93
C PRO A 53 -5.73 8.42 -14.26
N SER A 54 -4.54 8.98 -14.46
CA SER A 54 -3.81 8.77 -15.73
C SER A 54 -3.50 7.27 -15.97
N ARG A 55 -3.46 6.52 -14.87
CA ARG A 55 -3.29 5.06 -14.84
C ARG A 55 -4.55 4.36 -14.32
N VAL A 56 -5.57 4.31 -15.16
CA VAL A 56 -6.82 3.55 -14.94
C VAL A 56 -6.75 2.07 -15.32
N LYS A 57 -7.77 1.34 -14.88
CA LYS A 57 -8.08 -0.02 -15.32
C LYS A 57 -8.21 -0.12 -16.84
N ASP A 58 -7.64 -1.17 -17.40
CA ASP A 58 -7.64 -1.46 -18.83
C ASP A 58 -7.49 -2.97 -19.06
N ASN A 59 -8.56 -3.60 -19.56
CA ASN A 59 -8.59 -5.04 -19.87
C ASN A 59 -7.62 -5.44 -20.99
N LYS A 60 -7.30 -4.55 -21.94
CA LYS A 60 -6.29 -4.82 -22.98
C LYS A 60 -4.89 -4.89 -22.35
N LYS A 61 -4.55 -3.95 -21.46
CA LYS A 61 -3.28 -4.00 -20.69
C LYS A 61 -3.24 -5.20 -19.76
N ALA A 62 -4.33 -5.52 -19.06
CA ALA A 62 -4.42 -6.71 -18.21
C ALA A 62 -4.09 -7.99 -19.02
N ARG A 63 -4.72 -8.17 -20.18
CA ARG A 63 -4.41 -9.31 -21.08
C ARG A 63 -2.96 -9.33 -21.53
N LYS A 64 -2.37 -8.17 -21.83
CA LYS A 64 -0.95 -8.06 -22.21
C LYS A 64 -0.04 -8.56 -21.08
N TYR A 65 -0.25 -8.12 -19.85
CA TYR A 65 0.52 -8.59 -18.69
C TYR A 65 0.34 -10.09 -18.43
N ARG A 66 -0.90 -10.59 -18.50
CA ARG A 66 -1.18 -12.03 -18.35
C ARG A 66 -0.46 -12.88 -19.39
N LYS A 67 -0.45 -12.44 -20.67
CA LYS A 67 0.28 -13.12 -21.75
C LYS A 67 1.79 -13.11 -21.49
N LYS A 68 2.35 -11.98 -21.01
CA LYS A 68 3.77 -11.90 -20.63
C LYS A 68 4.09 -12.85 -19.48
N ALA A 69 3.24 -12.92 -18.44
CA ALA A 69 3.41 -13.84 -17.32
C ALA A 69 3.50 -15.30 -17.79
N LYS A 70 2.58 -15.72 -18.67
CA LYS A 70 2.60 -17.06 -19.28
C LYS A 70 3.84 -17.35 -20.10
N LYS A 71 4.38 -16.34 -20.80
CA LYS A 71 5.64 -16.48 -21.54
C LYS A 71 6.82 -16.66 -20.59
N ASN A 72 6.85 -15.93 -19.48
CA ASN A 72 7.90 -16.03 -18.48
C ASN A 72 7.93 -17.41 -17.81
N LEU A 73 6.78 -18.02 -17.51
CA LEU A 73 6.71 -19.38 -16.95
C LEU A 73 7.31 -20.48 -17.83
N LYS A 74 7.57 -20.21 -19.12
CA LYS A 74 8.25 -21.18 -20.01
C LYS A 74 9.77 -21.14 -19.89
N LYS A 75 10.30 -20.17 -19.15
CA LYS A 75 11.73 -19.98 -18.93
C LYS A 75 12.09 -20.41 -17.51
N GLU A 76 13.29 -20.94 -17.34
CA GLU A 76 13.81 -21.30 -16.02
C GLU A 76 14.03 -20.04 -15.16
N ASN A 77 13.77 -20.14 -13.85
CA ASN A 77 14.03 -19.11 -12.83
C ASN A 77 13.25 -17.78 -13.00
N GLU A 78 12.11 -17.81 -13.70
CA GLU A 78 11.28 -16.64 -14.01
C GLU A 78 9.92 -16.64 -13.27
N GLU A 79 9.74 -17.52 -12.28
CA GLU A 79 8.50 -17.69 -11.52
C GLU A 79 8.14 -16.41 -10.77
N ALA A 80 9.11 -15.78 -10.11
CA ALA A 80 8.89 -14.53 -9.37
C ALA A 80 8.46 -13.39 -10.31
N ALA A 81 9.07 -13.28 -11.49
CA ALA A 81 8.70 -12.28 -12.50
C ALA A 81 7.30 -12.56 -13.06
N ALA A 82 6.98 -13.82 -13.36
CA ALA A 82 5.66 -14.22 -13.81
C ALA A 82 4.59 -13.89 -12.78
N PHE A 83 4.87 -14.14 -11.50
CA PHE A 83 3.96 -13.83 -10.40
C PHE A 83 3.66 -12.33 -10.31
N GLU A 84 4.69 -11.49 -10.36
CA GLU A 84 4.53 -10.03 -10.38
C GLU A 84 3.72 -9.56 -11.60
N LEU A 85 3.94 -10.17 -12.78
CA LEU A 85 3.16 -9.88 -13.99
C LEU A 85 1.69 -10.30 -13.85
N TYR A 86 1.37 -11.37 -13.14
CA TYR A 86 -0.01 -11.70 -12.80
C TYR A 86 -0.62 -10.69 -11.84
N SER A 87 0.10 -10.26 -10.79
CA SER A 87 -0.36 -9.19 -9.90
C SER A 87 -0.61 -7.87 -10.65
N LYS A 88 0.26 -7.50 -11.61
CA LYS A 88 0.03 -6.37 -12.53
C LYS A 88 -1.20 -6.60 -13.41
N SER A 89 -1.39 -7.80 -13.97
CA SER A 89 -2.58 -8.13 -14.74
C SER A 89 -3.86 -7.94 -13.93
N ILE A 90 -3.87 -8.35 -12.66
CA ILE A 90 -5.00 -8.20 -11.76
C ILE A 90 -5.24 -6.72 -11.46
N ALA A 91 -4.19 -5.95 -11.18
CA ALA A 91 -4.29 -4.51 -10.92
C ALA A 91 -4.85 -3.73 -12.11
N TYR A 92 -4.54 -4.11 -13.34
CA TYR A 92 -5.07 -3.46 -14.54
C TYR A 92 -6.46 -3.93 -14.94
N ALA A 93 -6.94 -5.09 -14.50
CA ALA A 93 -8.25 -5.59 -14.97
C ALA A 93 -9.41 -4.77 -14.39
N LEU A 94 -10.45 -4.58 -15.19
CA LEU A 94 -11.68 -3.92 -14.75
C LEU A 94 -12.38 -4.77 -13.67
N PRO A 95 -12.98 -4.15 -12.63
CA PRO A 95 -13.75 -4.86 -11.61
C PRO A 95 -14.79 -5.79 -12.23
N GLY A 96 -14.87 -7.03 -11.72
CA GLY A 96 -15.82 -8.04 -12.19
C GLY A 96 -15.56 -8.61 -13.60
N SER A 97 -14.58 -8.12 -14.36
CA SER A 97 -14.36 -8.55 -15.74
C SER A 97 -13.89 -10.00 -15.91
N ARG A 98 -14.05 -10.54 -17.12
CA ARG A 98 -13.51 -11.85 -17.52
C ARG A 98 -11.98 -11.89 -17.45
N GLU A 99 -11.33 -10.77 -17.74
CA GLU A 99 -9.89 -10.60 -17.63
C GLU A 99 -9.43 -10.72 -16.19
N LEU A 100 -10.15 -10.11 -15.24
CA LEU A 100 -9.88 -10.22 -13.80
C LEU A 100 -10.02 -11.68 -13.34
N ALA A 101 -11.12 -12.34 -13.70
CA ALA A 101 -11.36 -13.76 -13.39
C ALA A 101 -10.22 -14.65 -13.93
N SER A 102 -9.82 -14.41 -15.17
CA SER A 102 -8.77 -15.20 -15.82
C SER A 102 -7.39 -14.96 -15.20
N ALA A 103 -7.09 -13.74 -14.76
CA ALA A 103 -5.81 -13.41 -14.14
C ALA A 103 -5.69 -14.06 -12.74
N TYR A 104 -6.74 -13.98 -11.92
CA TYR A 104 -6.80 -14.71 -10.65
C TYR A 104 -6.71 -16.23 -10.85
N ALA A 105 -7.41 -16.78 -11.84
CA ALA A 105 -7.38 -18.21 -12.12
C ALA A 105 -6.01 -18.74 -12.57
N ASP A 106 -5.25 -17.93 -13.30
CA ASP A 106 -3.89 -18.28 -13.70
C ASP A 106 -2.91 -18.13 -12.52
N ARG A 107 -3.03 -17.07 -11.69
CA ARG A 107 -2.19 -16.90 -10.48
C ARG A 107 -2.46 -17.98 -9.43
N SER A 108 -3.71 -18.41 -9.23
CA SER A 108 -4.03 -19.53 -8.32
C SER A 108 -3.50 -20.87 -8.81
N ARG A 109 -3.27 -21.07 -10.11
CA ARG A 109 -2.57 -22.26 -10.59
C ARG A 109 -1.12 -22.28 -10.09
N MET A 110 -0.39 -21.16 -10.22
CA MET A 110 0.99 -21.06 -9.72
C MET A 110 1.06 -21.26 -8.20
N LEU A 111 0.10 -20.69 -7.47
CA LEU A 111 0.04 -20.85 -6.01
C LEU A 111 -0.21 -22.30 -5.60
N LEU A 112 -1.02 -23.03 -6.36
CA LEU A 112 -1.25 -24.45 -6.15
C LEU A 112 0.03 -25.27 -6.40
N GLU A 113 0.73 -25.02 -7.51
CA GLU A 113 2.02 -25.66 -7.83
C GLU A 113 3.09 -25.37 -6.77
N ALA A 114 3.00 -24.20 -6.13
CA ALA A 114 3.86 -23.79 -5.02
C ALA A 114 3.35 -24.22 -3.63
N HIS A 115 2.34 -25.08 -3.55
CA HIS A 115 1.76 -25.57 -2.29
C HIS A 115 1.29 -24.45 -1.33
N SER A 116 0.97 -23.26 -1.86
CA SER A 116 0.45 -22.12 -1.09
C SER A 116 -1.07 -22.17 -1.12
N TYR A 117 -1.65 -23.09 -0.34
CA TYR A 117 -3.05 -23.49 -0.46
C TYR A 117 -4.05 -22.42 0.02
N GLU A 118 -3.74 -21.69 1.09
CA GLU A 118 -4.55 -20.57 1.59
C GLU A 118 -4.61 -19.44 0.55
N GLU A 119 -3.45 -19.07 0.03
CA GLU A 119 -3.30 -18.07 -1.03
C GLU A 119 -4.03 -18.50 -2.31
N CYS A 120 -3.86 -19.75 -2.73
CA CYS A 120 -4.53 -20.35 -3.89
C CYS A 120 -6.06 -20.31 -3.74
N LEU A 121 -6.57 -20.69 -2.57
CA LEU A 121 -7.99 -20.65 -2.25
C LEU A 121 -8.54 -19.23 -2.35
N GLY A 122 -7.82 -18.25 -1.80
CA GLY A 122 -8.19 -16.85 -1.87
C GLY A 122 -8.38 -16.36 -3.31
N ASP A 123 -7.43 -16.62 -4.20
CA ASP A 123 -7.55 -16.24 -5.61
C ASP A 123 -8.61 -17.01 -6.36
N THR A 124 -8.80 -18.29 -6.05
CA THR A 124 -9.86 -19.11 -6.64
C THR A 124 -11.24 -18.56 -6.32
N ILE A 125 -11.48 -18.17 -5.06
CA ILE A 125 -12.73 -17.53 -4.65
C ILE A 125 -12.92 -16.18 -5.36
N ARG A 126 -11.87 -15.36 -5.46
CA ARG A 126 -11.94 -14.07 -6.18
C ARG A 126 -12.23 -14.24 -7.67
N ALA A 127 -11.63 -15.25 -8.30
CA ALA A 127 -11.90 -15.57 -9.70
C ALA A 127 -13.38 -15.94 -9.90
N LEU A 128 -13.93 -16.81 -9.04
CA LEU A 128 -15.32 -17.26 -9.09
C LEU A 128 -16.35 -16.14 -8.89
N LYS A 129 -16.00 -15.09 -8.12
CA LYS A 129 -16.85 -13.90 -7.92
C LYS A 129 -16.88 -12.96 -9.13
N ALA A 130 -15.92 -13.06 -10.04
CA ALA A 130 -15.88 -12.29 -11.28
C ALA A 130 -16.57 -13.04 -12.43
N GLN A 131 -16.72 -12.40 -13.59
CA GLN A 131 -17.32 -13.01 -14.77
C GLN A 131 -16.50 -14.22 -15.27
N CYS A 132 -16.92 -15.43 -14.91
CA CYS A 132 -16.28 -16.68 -15.29
C CYS A 132 -17.00 -17.38 -16.45
N LYS A 133 -16.24 -17.94 -17.40
CA LYS A 133 -16.78 -18.90 -18.37
C LYS A 133 -17.12 -20.22 -17.67
N LYS A 134 -18.19 -20.91 -18.10
CA LYS A 134 -18.63 -22.20 -17.52
C LYS A 134 -17.48 -23.20 -17.32
N LYS A 135 -16.66 -23.44 -18.35
CA LYS A 135 -15.50 -24.34 -18.28
C LYS A 135 -14.48 -23.91 -17.22
N LEU A 136 -14.23 -22.60 -17.07
CA LEU A 136 -13.30 -22.08 -16.07
C LEU A 136 -13.86 -22.24 -14.66
N LYS A 137 -15.18 -22.05 -14.49
CA LYS A 137 -15.87 -22.21 -13.21
C LYS A 137 -15.68 -23.63 -12.65
N LEU A 138 -15.87 -24.66 -13.48
CA LEU A 138 -15.67 -26.06 -13.10
C LEU A 138 -14.24 -26.33 -12.60
N ILE A 139 -13.23 -25.84 -13.33
CA ILE A 139 -11.81 -25.97 -12.95
C ILE A 139 -11.53 -25.30 -11.60
N LEU A 140 -12.11 -24.12 -11.38
CA LEU A 140 -11.93 -23.37 -10.14
C LEU A 140 -12.65 -24.03 -8.96
N GLU A 141 -13.83 -24.61 -9.18
CA GLU A 141 -14.57 -25.35 -8.14
C GLU A 141 -13.82 -26.59 -7.68
N GLU A 142 -13.23 -27.35 -8.62
CA GLU A 142 -12.38 -28.50 -8.30
C GLU A 142 -11.12 -28.08 -7.52
N ARG A 143 -10.44 -27.02 -7.98
CA ARG A 143 -9.29 -26.44 -7.26
C ARG A 143 -9.65 -25.98 -5.85
N MET A 144 -10.83 -25.37 -5.68
CA MET A 144 -11.34 -24.93 -4.39
C MET A 144 -11.59 -26.11 -3.45
N LYS A 145 -12.17 -27.21 -3.94
CA LYS A 145 -12.35 -28.45 -3.16
C LYS A 145 -11.01 -29.02 -2.70
N LEU A 146 -10.04 -29.12 -3.62
CA LEU A 146 -8.70 -29.60 -3.32
C LEU A 146 -8.02 -28.78 -2.21
N CYS A 147 -7.99 -27.44 -2.37
CA CYS A 147 -7.33 -26.58 -1.38
C CYS A 147 -8.00 -26.71 0.00
N ARG A 148 -9.34 -26.79 0.06
CA ARG A 148 -10.04 -26.99 1.33
C ARG A 148 -9.73 -28.32 1.99
N ALA A 149 -9.71 -29.41 1.22
CA ALA A 149 -9.39 -30.74 1.74
C ALA A 149 -7.98 -30.78 2.34
N VAL A 150 -6.99 -30.20 1.64
CA VAL A 150 -5.62 -30.11 2.14
C VAL A 150 -5.54 -29.27 3.42
N LEU A 151 -6.20 -28.10 3.44
CA LEU A 151 -6.19 -27.22 4.61
C LEU A 151 -6.86 -27.86 5.82
N GLN A 152 -7.95 -28.61 5.63
CA GLN A 152 -8.61 -29.38 6.70
C GLN A 152 -7.70 -30.48 7.25
N ALA A 153 -7.13 -31.31 6.37
CA ALA A 153 -6.20 -32.38 6.77
C ALA A 153 -4.93 -31.83 7.47
N SER A 154 -4.49 -30.62 7.11
CA SER A 154 -3.35 -29.95 7.73
C SER A 154 -3.64 -29.37 9.12
N GLN A 155 -4.91 -29.12 9.46
CA GLN A 155 -5.30 -28.75 10.83
C GLN A 155 -5.39 -29.98 11.73
N GLU A 156 -5.68 -31.14 11.16
CA GLU A 156 -5.77 -32.42 11.88
C GLU A 156 -4.40 -33.09 12.09
N SER A 157 -3.39 -32.75 11.29
CA SER A 157 -2.01 -33.23 11.46
C SER A 157 -1.07 -32.08 11.81
N ALA A 158 -0.34 -32.17 12.93
CA ALA A 158 0.71 -31.22 13.33
C ALA A 158 1.93 -31.17 12.38
N LEU A 159 1.79 -31.64 11.13
CA LEU A 159 2.87 -31.96 10.22
C LEU A 159 2.62 -31.42 8.81
N VAL A 160 2.52 -30.10 8.66
CA VAL A 160 2.94 -29.43 7.40
C VAL A 160 3.82 -28.23 7.73
N LYS A 161 4.97 -28.48 8.35
CA LYS A 161 6.14 -27.62 8.18
C LYS A 161 6.77 -27.92 6.82
N GLY A 162 6.27 -27.30 5.76
CA GLY A 162 6.92 -27.36 4.45
C GLY A 162 5.99 -26.94 3.32
N ARG A 163 6.38 -26.11 2.35
CA ARG A 163 7.65 -25.44 2.07
C ARG A 163 7.29 -24.17 1.31
N ARG A 164 7.53 -23.00 1.92
CA ARG A 164 7.25 -21.68 1.33
C ARG A 164 8.35 -21.26 0.33
N GLU A 165 8.72 -22.11 -0.63
CA GLU A 165 9.80 -21.79 -1.58
C GLU A 165 9.41 -20.64 -2.51
N LEU A 166 8.17 -20.59 -3.02
CA LEU A 166 7.73 -19.44 -3.83
C LEU A 166 7.63 -18.16 -3.00
N ALA A 167 7.19 -18.24 -1.73
CA ALA A 167 7.13 -17.08 -0.85
C ALA A 167 8.54 -16.55 -0.54
N LYS A 168 9.49 -17.44 -0.26
CA LYS A 168 10.91 -17.10 -0.07
C LYS A 168 11.51 -16.51 -1.36
N MET A 169 11.26 -17.11 -2.53
CA MET A 169 11.78 -16.62 -3.82
C MET A 169 11.22 -15.25 -4.20
N ILE A 170 9.91 -15.04 -4.02
CA ILE A 170 9.30 -13.74 -4.27
C ILE A 170 9.87 -12.73 -3.28
N MET A 171 9.87 -13.00 -1.97
CA MET A 171 10.35 -12.06 -0.94
C MET A 171 11.86 -11.76 -1.01
N LYS A 172 12.71 -12.72 -1.41
CA LYS A 172 14.19 -12.58 -1.48
C LYS A 172 14.73 -11.75 -2.64
N ARG A 173 13.91 -11.30 -3.61
CA ARG A 173 14.41 -10.65 -4.86
C ARG A 173 15.09 -9.27 -4.69
N LYS A 174 15.43 -8.83 -3.46
CA LYS A 174 16.26 -7.64 -3.20
C LYS A 174 17.23 -7.85 -2.02
N MET A 175 18.34 -8.55 -2.27
CA MET A 175 19.62 -8.40 -1.54
C MET A 175 20.81 -8.67 -2.47
N GLN A 176 20.83 -8.08 -3.67
CA GLN A 176 22.03 -8.08 -4.53
C GLN A 176 22.55 -6.67 -4.83
N SER A 177 22.20 -5.69 -4.00
CA SER A 177 22.84 -4.37 -4.01
C SER A 177 22.72 -3.72 -2.63
N ASP A 178 23.35 -4.31 -1.63
CA ASP A 178 24.33 -3.67 -0.74
C ASP A 178 24.70 -4.64 0.40
N GLY A 179 25.91 -4.51 0.92
CA GLY A 179 26.59 -5.50 1.77
C GLY A 179 25.84 -5.96 3.04
N SER A 180 26.08 -7.24 3.36
CA SER A 180 26.02 -7.87 4.70
C SER A 180 24.95 -7.38 5.67
N ARG A 181 23.73 -7.91 5.53
CA ARG A 181 22.89 -8.25 6.69
C ARG A 181 22.44 -9.69 6.54
N GLN A 182 22.97 -10.57 7.38
CA GLN A 182 22.43 -11.92 7.52
C GLN A 182 21.00 -11.78 8.03
N GLU A 183 20.02 -12.31 7.28
CA GLU A 183 18.65 -12.45 7.77
C GLU A 183 18.69 -13.43 8.95
N GLU A 184 18.47 -12.91 10.15
CA GLU A 184 18.18 -13.77 11.31
C GLU A 184 16.94 -14.62 11.01
N PRO A 185 16.89 -15.88 11.49
CA PRO A 185 15.71 -16.72 11.35
C PRO A 185 14.48 -15.97 11.89
N GLU A 186 13.31 -16.25 11.32
CA GLU A 186 12.01 -15.78 11.81
C GLU A 186 11.67 -16.45 13.17
N SER A 187 12.61 -16.45 14.12
CA SER A 187 12.36 -16.82 15.51
C SER A 187 11.45 -15.75 16.08
N GLN A 188 10.19 -16.12 16.28
CA GLN A 188 9.28 -15.52 17.25
C GLN A 188 9.59 -14.05 17.54
N ARG A 189 9.34 -13.16 16.57
CA ARG A 189 9.16 -11.75 16.93
C ARG A 189 7.94 -11.74 17.84
N LEU A 190 8.18 -11.77 19.16
CA LEU A 190 7.17 -11.48 20.15
C LEU A 190 6.46 -10.23 19.65
N LYS A 191 5.12 -10.28 19.58
CA LYS A 191 4.37 -9.05 19.35
C LYS A 191 4.83 -8.11 20.44
N ALA A 192 5.52 -7.04 20.06
CA ALA A 192 6.00 -6.03 20.99
C ALA A 192 4.79 -5.54 21.78
N GLN A 193 4.66 -6.01 23.02
CA GLN A 193 3.65 -5.55 23.95
C GLN A 193 4.37 -4.60 24.88
N VAL A 194 3.94 -3.34 24.82
CA VAL A 194 4.41 -2.28 25.70
C VAL A 194 3.24 -1.93 26.59
N ASN A 195 3.52 -1.80 27.88
CA ASN A 195 2.58 -1.20 28.82
C ASN A 195 2.55 0.29 28.48
N ASP A 196 1.50 0.77 27.81
CA ASP A 196 1.37 2.17 27.41
C ASP A 196 1.06 3.04 28.65
N ASP A 197 2.06 3.25 29.49
CA ASP A 197 1.97 3.94 30.79
C ASP A 197 2.60 5.34 30.77
N SER A 198 3.21 5.75 29.65
CA SER A 198 3.68 7.12 29.46
C SER A 198 2.50 8.06 29.16
N SER A 199 2.37 9.12 29.96
CA SER A 199 1.42 10.20 29.71
C SER A 199 1.85 11.14 28.57
N GLU A 200 3.14 11.12 28.20
CA GLU A 200 3.75 12.03 27.23
C GLU A 200 3.88 11.40 25.84
N ILE A 201 4.15 10.08 25.77
CA ILE A 201 4.44 9.37 24.53
C ILE A 201 3.52 8.15 24.40
N ARG A 202 2.50 8.25 23.54
CA ARG A 202 1.58 7.13 23.29
C ARG A 202 2.33 5.92 22.72
N GLY A 203 2.12 4.76 23.34
CA GLY A 203 2.73 3.49 23.01
C GLY A 203 4.10 3.27 23.64
N ALA A 204 4.42 3.95 24.74
CA ALA A 204 5.72 3.89 25.40
C ALA A 204 5.65 3.66 26.92
N THR A 205 6.73 3.13 27.47
CA THR A 205 6.97 2.95 28.91
C THR A 205 8.39 3.30 29.30
N GLY A 206 8.55 3.79 30.53
CA GLY A 206 9.87 4.06 31.13
C GLY A 206 10.67 5.15 30.40
N ILE A 207 10.04 5.89 29.49
CA ILE A 207 10.61 7.01 28.76
C ILE A 207 9.65 8.21 28.76
N GLY A 208 10.22 9.40 28.73
CA GLY A 208 9.49 10.67 28.75
C GLY A 208 10.20 11.76 27.94
N ILE A 209 9.47 12.83 27.66
CA ILE A 209 9.95 13.97 26.88
C ILE A 209 10.65 14.95 27.81
N ARG A 210 11.88 15.36 27.49
CA ARG A 210 12.66 16.32 28.27
C ARG A 210 13.24 17.40 27.36
N TYR A 211 13.72 18.49 27.98
CA TYR A 211 14.27 19.64 27.28
C TYR A 211 15.67 19.96 27.78
N SER A 212 16.53 20.40 26.87
CA SER A 212 17.87 20.91 27.17
C SER A 212 18.23 22.02 26.19
N ASP A 213 19.02 22.98 26.64
CA ASP A 213 19.46 24.10 25.79
C ASP A 213 20.28 23.63 24.58
N ARG A 214 20.96 22.48 24.70
CA ARG A 214 21.83 21.95 23.65
C ARG A 214 21.07 21.20 22.55
N PHE A 215 20.05 20.43 22.94
CA PHE A 215 19.40 19.48 22.02
C PHE A 215 17.91 19.78 21.80
N GLY A 216 17.37 20.81 22.46
CA GLY A 216 15.93 21.04 22.51
C GLY A 216 15.21 19.86 23.13
N LYS A 217 14.14 19.39 22.48
CA LYS A 217 13.32 18.26 22.89
C LYS A 217 14.04 16.92 22.67
N TYR A 218 14.15 16.10 23.71
CA TYR A 218 14.74 14.77 23.63
C TYR A 218 13.96 13.75 24.48
N ILE A 219 14.21 12.47 24.22
CA ILE A 219 13.60 11.37 24.98
C ILE A 219 14.61 10.89 26.02
N ALA A 220 14.18 10.79 27.27
CA ALA A 220 14.99 10.31 28.39
C ALA A 220 14.31 9.17 29.13
N ALA A 221 15.11 8.29 29.74
CA ALA A 221 14.58 7.26 30.65
C ALA A 221 14.00 7.91 31.91
N THR A 222 12.84 7.44 32.36
CA THR A 222 12.17 7.89 33.60
C THR A 222 12.35 6.92 34.76
N ARG A 223 12.97 5.76 34.49
CA ARG A 223 13.32 4.71 35.44
C ARG A 223 14.47 3.86 34.88
N ASP A 224 14.95 2.91 35.65
CA ASP A 224 15.85 1.88 35.16
C ASP A 224 15.17 1.00 34.10
N ILE A 225 15.86 0.78 32.98
CA ILE A 225 15.42 -0.02 31.83
C ILE A 225 16.39 -1.19 31.72
N ARG A 226 15.86 -2.41 31.74
CA ARG A 226 16.70 -3.61 31.68
C ARG A 226 17.05 -3.97 30.22
N PRO A 227 18.24 -4.52 29.95
CA PRO A 227 18.55 -5.03 28.61
C PRO A 227 17.50 -6.02 28.10
N GLY A 228 17.03 -5.82 26.88
CA GLY A 228 15.98 -6.64 26.25
C GLY A 228 14.54 -6.17 26.51
N GLU A 229 14.34 -5.14 27.34
CA GLU A 229 13.02 -4.55 27.58
C GLU A 229 12.53 -3.73 26.38
N ILE A 230 11.24 -3.86 26.04
CA ILE A 230 10.61 -3.07 24.96
C ILE A 230 10.01 -1.81 25.58
N ILE A 231 10.60 -0.66 25.24
CA ILE A 231 10.23 0.65 25.83
C ILE A 231 9.24 1.43 24.97
N ALA A 232 9.09 1.09 23.69
CA ALA A 232 8.16 1.73 22.78
C ALA A 232 7.73 0.79 21.66
N SER A 233 6.43 0.84 21.33
CA SER A 233 5.85 0.17 20.17
C SER A 233 4.87 1.12 19.51
N ILE A 234 5.38 1.95 18.60
CA ILE A 234 4.64 3.03 17.98
C ILE A 234 4.25 2.65 16.55
N ASN A 235 2.96 2.77 16.24
CA ASN A 235 2.49 2.63 14.87
C ASN A 235 2.89 3.87 14.07
N ALA A 236 3.46 3.67 12.88
CA ALA A 236 3.79 4.78 11.99
C ALA A 236 2.53 5.61 11.70
N TYR A 237 2.60 6.92 11.93
CA TYR A 237 1.51 7.82 11.62
C TYR A 237 1.20 7.82 10.13
N ALA A 238 2.23 7.89 9.28
CA ALA A 238 2.12 7.86 7.83
C ALA A 238 3.18 6.91 7.26
N ALA A 239 2.81 6.09 6.28
CA ALA A 239 3.73 5.19 5.60
C ALA A 239 3.26 4.96 4.16
N ILE A 240 4.21 4.94 3.22
CA ILE A 240 3.93 4.69 1.81
C ILE A 240 4.74 3.52 1.27
N VAL A 241 4.19 2.83 0.28
CA VAL A 241 4.91 1.78 -0.45
C VAL A 241 5.74 2.40 -1.56
N LEU A 242 7.02 2.04 -1.61
CA LEU A 242 7.94 2.47 -2.67
C LEU A 242 7.47 1.95 -4.06
N PRO A 243 7.75 2.67 -5.16
CA PRO A 243 7.24 2.33 -6.49
C PRO A 243 7.58 0.93 -7.01
N ASP A 244 8.73 0.41 -6.62
CA ASP A 244 9.26 -0.93 -6.89
C ASP A 244 8.55 -2.05 -6.10
N GLU A 245 8.01 -1.71 -4.92
CA GLU A 245 7.28 -2.63 -4.04
C GLU A 245 5.76 -2.59 -4.23
N SER A 246 5.25 -1.74 -5.14
CA SER A 246 3.82 -1.44 -5.32
C SER A 246 2.95 -2.65 -5.69
N TYR A 247 3.54 -3.75 -6.20
CA TYR A 247 2.81 -4.99 -6.50
C TYR A 247 3.17 -6.16 -5.57
N ARG A 248 3.86 -5.87 -4.47
CA ARG A 248 4.38 -6.87 -3.52
C ARG A 248 4.01 -6.57 -2.08
N LYS A 249 3.65 -5.33 -1.75
CA LYS A 249 3.23 -4.92 -0.40
C LYS A 249 1.82 -4.36 -0.40
N CYS A 250 1.12 -4.55 0.70
CA CYS A 250 -0.15 -3.90 0.96
C CYS A 250 0.06 -2.39 1.11
N ALA A 251 -0.67 -1.57 0.36
CA ALA A 251 -0.58 -0.11 0.44
C ALA A 251 -1.16 0.50 1.72
N HIS A 252 -1.73 -0.32 2.61
CA HIS A 252 -2.24 0.11 3.91
C HIS A 252 -1.37 -0.38 5.07
N CYS A 253 -1.19 -1.69 5.21
CA CYS A 253 -0.46 -2.26 6.33
C CYS A 253 1.02 -2.57 6.04
N ILE A 254 1.50 -2.27 4.81
CA ILE A 254 2.89 -2.43 4.35
C ILE A 254 3.40 -3.89 4.35
N LYS A 255 2.62 -4.84 4.84
CA LYS A 255 2.95 -6.27 4.83
C LYS A 255 3.20 -6.76 3.40
N GLY A 256 4.24 -7.58 3.26
CA GLY A 256 4.47 -8.34 2.03
C GLY A 256 3.29 -9.26 1.74
N ILE A 257 2.83 -9.28 0.50
CA ILE A 257 1.69 -10.07 0.05
C ILE A 257 2.01 -10.82 -1.22
N LEU A 258 1.67 -12.11 -1.22
CA LEU A 258 1.62 -12.92 -2.42
C LEU A 258 0.30 -12.64 -3.15
N VAL A 259 -0.79 -12.63 -2.39
CA VAL A 259 -2.11 -12.53 -2.95
C VAL A 259 -2.73 -11.20 -2.61
N SER A 260 -3.19 -10.51 -3.65
CA SER A 260 -3.57 -9.12 -3.57
C SER A 260 -4.91 -8.83 -4.21
N ILE A 261 -5.58 -7.83 -3.66
CA ILE A 261 -6.80 -7.19 -4.19
C ILE A 261 -6.41 -5.77 -4.60
N PRO A 262 -6.62 -5.36 -5.85
CA PRO A 262 -6.28 -4.01 -6.27
C PRO A 262 -7.30 -2.98 -5.78
N CYS A 263 -6.94 -1.70 -5.85
CA CYS A 263 -7.94 -0.62 -5.88
C CYS A 263 -8.97 -0.89 -6.99
N ASP A 264 -10.21 -0.39 -6.87
CA ASP A 264 -11.21 -0.58 -7.94
C ASP A 264 -11.05 0.47 -9.07
N HIS A 265 -10.34 1.58 -8.81
CA HIS A 265 -10.24 2.75 -9.71
C HIS A 265 -8.86 2.89 -10.37
N CYS A 266 -7.78 2.98 -9.60
CA CYS A 266 -6.41 3.08 -10.12
C CYS A 266 -5.70 1.71 -10.22
N VAL A 267 -4.53 1.68 -10.85
CA VAL A 267 -3.68 0.48 -10.97
C VAL A 267 -2.45 0.52 -10.06
N ASP A 268 -2.32 1.55 -9.23
CA ASP A 268 -1.08 1.90 -8.54
C ASP A 268 -0.91 1.22 -7.17
N VAL A 269 -2.01 0.78 -6.57
CA VAL A 269 -1.98 0.19 -5.24
C VAL A 269 -2.74 -1.13 -5.18
N ILE A 270 -2.27 -1.99 -4.29
CA ILE A 270 -2.86 -3.27 -3.97
C ILE A 270 -2.95 -3.46 -2.45
N TYR A 271 -3.85 -4.34 -2.01
CA TYR A 271 -4.18 -4.57 -0.62
C TYR A 271 -4.21 -6.06 -0.30
N CYS A 272 -3.92 -6.42 0.96
CA CYS A 272 -3.99 -7.80 1.44
C CYS A 272 -5.45 -8.28 1.63
N SER A 273 -6.38 -7.37 1.89
CA SER A 273 -7.76 -7.67 2.22
C SER A 273 -8.70 -6.53 1.82
N HIS A 274 -10.00 -6.83 1.71
CA HIS A 274 -11.03 -5.81 1.54
C HIS A 274 -11.08 -4.84 2.73
N ILE A 275 -10.73 -5.30 3.94
CA ILE A 275 -10.61 -4.45 5.13
C ILE A 275 -9.54 -3.39 4.89
N CYS A 276 -8.30 -3.79 4.58
CA CYS A 276 -7.22 -2.84 4.30
C CYS A 276 -7.55 -1.88 3.15
N ARG A 277 -8.17 -2.38 2.08
CA ARG A 277 -8.58 -1.53 0.95
C ARG A 277 -9.60 -0.48 1.37
N ASN A 278 -10.65 -0.88 2.08
CA ASN A 278 -11.75 0.01 2.44
C ASN A 278 -11.33 0.99 3.53
N THR A 279 -10.48 0.56 4.48
CA THR A 279 -9.89 1.45 5.49
C THR A 279 -9.00 2.50 4.82
N ALA A 280 -8.10 2.09 3.92
CA ALA A 280 -7.26 3.02 3.17
C ALA A 280 -8.07 4.00 2.33
N TRP A 281 -9.12 3.51 1.64
CA TRP A 281 -10.03 4.35 0.84
C TRP A 281 -10.58 5.50 1.67
N LYS A 282 -11.24 5.18 2.79
CA LYS A 282 -11.87 6.17 3.67
C LYS A 282 -10.86 7.11 4.33
N ALA A 283 -9.69 6.59 4.69
CA ALA A 283 -8.69 7.34 5.45
C ALA A 283 -7.88 8.32 4.59
N TYR A 284 -7.55 7.96 3.34
CA TYR A 284 -6.68 8.79 2.50
C TYR A 284 -6.79 8.52 1.01
N HIS A 285 -6.95 7.25 0.61
CA HIS A 285 -6.76 6.85 -0.78
C HIS A 285 -7.86 7.38 -1.71
N GLU A 286 -9.06 7.69 -1.22
CA GLU A 286 -10.09 8.37 -2.03
C GLU A 286 -9.58 9.66 -2.67
N LEU A 287 -8.79 10.45 -1.92
CA LEU A 287 -8.22 11.71 -2.39
C LEU A 287 -6.90 11.51 -3.16
N GLU A 288 -6.12 10.47 -2.82
CA GLU A 288 -4.85 10.16 -3.50
C GLU A 288 -5.03 9.44 -4.85
N CYS A 289 -6.01 8.55 -4.93
CA CYS A 289 -6.28 7.70 -6.09
C CYS A 289 -6.27 8.45 -7.44
N PRO A 290 -6.96 9.60 -7.58
CA PRO A 290 -6.99 10.34 -8.84
C PRO A 290 -5.60 10.90 -9.23
N ILE A 291 -4.80 11.37 -8.28
CA ILE A 291 -3.53 12.08 -8.55
C ILE A 291 -2.29 11.17 -8.59
N MET A 292 -2.32 10.02 -7.93
CA MET A 292 -1.14 9.15 -7.75
C MET A 292 -0.49 8.71 -9.06
N GLY A 293 -1.31 8.37 -10.06
CA GLY A 293 -0.83 7.93 -11.37
C GLY A 293 -0.02 9.02 -12.07
N ARG A 294 -0.49 10.26 -12.01
CA ARG A 294 0.15 11.42 -12.62
C ARG A 294 1.45 11.78 -11.93
N LEU A 295 1.44 11.83 -10.60
CA LEU A 295 2.66 12.10 -9.82
C LEU A 295 3.78 11.11 -10.20
N LYS A 296 3.43 9.84 -10.43
CA LYS A 296 4.41 8.86 -10.87
C LYS A 296 4.90 9.08 -12.31
N GLU A 297 4.03 9.49 -13.22
CA GLU A 297 4.39 9.78 -14.62
C GLU A 297 5.27 11.02 -14.76
N LEU A 298 5.06 12.02 -13.90
CA LEU A 298 5.88 13.22 -13.81
C LEU A 298 7.21 12.99 -13.07
N GLY A 299 7.47 11.77 -12.60
CA GLY A 299 8.72 11.47 -11.88
C GLY A 299 8.81 12.12 -10.50
N VAL A 300 7.67 12.50 -9.91
CA VAL A 300 7.63 13.14 -8.60
C VAL A 300 8.25 12.23 -7.55
N SER A 301 9.10 12.82 -6.72
CA SER A 301 9.84 12.10 -5.68
C SER A 301 8.90 11.36 -4.73
N THR A 302 9.35 10.19 -4.26
CA THR A 302 8.52 9.37 -3.36
C THR A 302 8.28 10.07 -2.01
N ILE A 303 9.21 10.93 -1.58
CA ILE A 303 9.03 11.77 -0.37
C ILE A 303 7.84 12.72 -0.51
N PHE A 304 7.59 13.29 -1.68
CA PHE A 304 6.44 14.17 -1.90
C PHE A 304 5.10 13.43 -1.78
N ARG A 305 5.06 12.17 -2.24
CA ARG A 305 3.89 11.30 -2.02
C ARG A 305 3.64 11.05 -0.53
N LEU A 306 4.71 10.97 0.29
CA LEU A 306 4.57 10.83 1.74
C LEU A 306 3.99 12.11 2.36
N TYR A 307 4.40 13.29 1.90
CA TYR A 307 3.83 14.55 2.36
C TYR A 307 2.34 14.67 2.05
N ILE A 308 1.93 14.35 0.82
CA ILE A 308 0.49 14.33 0.46
C ILE A 308 -0.28 13.37 1.37
N HIS A 309 0.25 12.15 1.56
CA HIS A 309 -0.36 11.14 2.43
C HIS A 309 -0.51 11.63 3.88
N LEU A 310 0.54 12.26 4.41
CA LEU A 310 0.56 12.85 5.76
C LEU A 310 -0.51 13.93 5.91
N ILE A 311 -0.55 14.90 4.99
CA ILE A 311 -1.49 16.02 5.01
C ILE A 311 -2.93 15.52 4.93
N ILE A 312 -3.22 14.58 4.02
CA ILE A 312 -4.59 14.03 3.88
C ILE A 312 -5.04 13.36 5.18
N LYS A 313 -4.16 12.56 5.81
CA LYS A 313 -4.48 11.92 7.09
C LYS A 313 -4.74 12.96 8.19
N ALA A 314 -3.86 13.95 8.33
CA ALA A 314 -4.00 15.00 9.33
C ALA A 314 -5.29 15.82 9.13
N LEU A 315 -5.62 16.19 7.88
CA LEU A 315 -6.85 16.89 7.55
C LEU A 315 -8.10 16.05 7.86
N ARG A 316 -8.08 14.74 7.60
CA ARG A 316 -9.19 13.84 7.92
C ARG A 316 -9.39 13.69 9.43
N GLU A 317 -8.32 13.69 10.21
CA GLU A 317 -8.37 13.63 11.67
C GLU A 317 -8.86 14.95 12.28
N ALA A 318 -8.39 16.09 11.76
CA ALA A 318 -8.81 17.42 12.21
C ALA A 318 -10.24 17.80 11.76
N GLY A 319 -10.73 17.19 10.68
CA GLY A 319 -12.07 17.44 10.12
C GLY A 319 -12.19 18.72 9.28
N SER A 320 -11.33 19.71 9.50
CA SER A 320 -11.21 20.91 8.68
C SER A 320 -9.77 21.42 8.67
N ILE A 321 -9.47 22.29 7.69
CA ILE A 321 -8.16 22.95 7.62
C ILE A 321 -7.95 23.96 8.74
N ASP A 322 -9.01 24.63 9.18
CA ASP A 322 -8.94 25.60 10.27
C ASP A 322 -8.67 24.90 11.60
N ASN A 323 -9.30 23.73 11.83
CA ASN A 323 -9.00 22.88 12.98
C ASN A 323 -7.57 22.36 12.93
N LEU A 324 -7.08 21.97 11.74
CA LEU A 324 -5.70 21.50 11.61
C LEU A 324 -4.70 22.62 11.93
N ARG A 325 -4.96 23.85 11.47
CA ARG A 325 -4.16 25.03 11.82
C ARG A 325 -4.18 25.29 13.32
N ALA A 326 -5.35 25.32 13.93
CA ALA A 326 -5.48 25.48 15.38
C ALA A 326 -4.71 24.40 16.16
N MET A 327 -4.77 23.13 15.73
CA MET A 327 -3.99 22.05 16.35
C MET A 327 -2.48 22.23 16.21
N ILE A 328 -2.00 22.87 15.14
CA ILE A 328 -0.57 23.16 14.96
C ILE A 328 -0.19 24.34 15.86
N ASP A 329 -0.96 25.43 15.82
CA ASP A 329 -0.71 26.65 16.59
C ASP A 329 -0.77 26.39 18.11
N GLU A 330 -1.71 25.55 18.59
CA GLU A 330 -1.78 25.13 20.00
C GLU A 330 -0.55 24.34 20.45
N ASN A 331 0.09 23.58 19.54
CA ASN A 331 1.32 22.87 19.85
C ASN A 331 2.55 23.79 19.79
N GLU A 332 2.57 24.79 18.91
CA GLU A 332 3.63 25.81 18.86
C GLU A 332 3.57 26.78 20.06
N LEU A 333 2.38 27.05 20.60
CA LEU A 333 2.18 27.86 21.81
C LEU A 333 2.44 27.10 23.12
N ALA A 334 2.53 25.77 23.06
CA ALA A 334 2.91 24.92 24.18
C ALA A 334 4.43 24.66 24.28
N GLU A 335 5.21 25.16 23.32
CA GLU A 335 6.68 25.14 23.28
C GLU A 335 7.30 26.46 23.79
#